data_AF-A0A3A9XYW4-F1
#
_entry.id   AF-A0A3A9XYW4-F1
#
_cell.length_a   1.000
_cell.length_b   1.000
_cell.length_c   1.000
_cell.angle_alpha   90.00
_cell.angle_beta   90.00
_cell.angle_gamma   90.00
#
_symmetry.space_group_name_H-M   'P 1'
#
loop_
_entity.id
_entity.type
_entity.pdbx_description
1 polymer ?
#
loop_
_entity_poly.entity_id
_entity_poly.type
_entity_poly.pdbx_seq_one_letter_code
_entity_poly.pdbx_strand_id
1 'polypeptide(L)'
;MRNLISFFIFILFACLGMWWYYSCNWCLGNKDEGSTIVKEQIDPAIEAKAKKAYEDSIALAHGLYAKDIENMDVFRYPKNIQINNSNFDVFIPESLNGFENKIANYLGQHQDQDLIIYGYETSTERETDSLTGISRANFIKDILVNTGGVNKDRILTKAKLHTYDYDANGTYNGGILLNFHKIDESRIEEIEKGIANKTLYSSFGSKDFKPDATLSNYALELKNYLTKYPDKKVLITGHTDNIGDTKSNQLFGLKRAQNVRDYLTSQGIPSDKFTAKSKGELSPIAPNDTQENRAKNRRIEIIVN
;
A
#
# COMPACT_ATOMS: atom_id res chain seq x y z
N MET A 1 50.13 -12.50 83.65
CA MET A 1 49.12 -11.42 83.77
C MET A 1 48.63 -10.85 82.43
N ARG A 2 49.41 -10.84 81.33
CA ARG A 2 48.96 -10.31 80.02
C ARG A 2 47.83 -11.10 79.31
N ASN A 3 47.75 -12.42 79.49
CA ASN A 3 46.75 -13.26 78.79
C ASN A 3 45.38 -13.30 79.51
N LEU A 4 45.30 -12.89 80.78
CA LEU A 4 44.04 -12.88 81.52
C LEU A 4 43.18 -11.67 81.12
N ILE A 5 43.83 -10.53 80.87
CA ILE A 5 43.16 -9.26 80.52
C ILE A 5 42.50 -9.36 79.13
N SER A 6 43.17 -10.00 78.14
CA SER A 6 42.60 -10.18 76.80
C SER A 6 41.38 -11.11 76.79
N PHE A 7 41.31 -12.09 77.68
CA PHE A 7 40.16 -13.00 77.81
C PHE A 7 38.93 -12.29 78.38
N PHE A 8 39.13 -11.41 79.38
CA PHE A 8 38.05 -10.60 79.94
C PHE A 8 37.51 -9.56 78.95
N ILE A 9 38.37 -8.96 78.12
CA ILE A 9 37.93 -8.03 77.06
C ILE A 9 37.07 -8.75 76.03
N PHE A 10 37.43 -9.98 75.63
CA PHE A 10 36.64 -10.77 74.68
C PHE A 10 35.26 -11.14 75.23
N ILE A 11 35.18 -11.55 76.50
CA ILE A 11 33.89 -11.84 77.16
C ILE A 11 33.01 -10.57 77.24
N LEU A 12 33.60 -9.41 77.53
CA LEU A 12 32.88 -8.14 77.60
C LEU A 12 32.24 -7.78 76.24
N PHE A 13 32.97 -7.95 75.13
CA PHE A 13 32.45 -7.72 73.78
C PHE A 13 31.38 -8.75 73.38
N ALA A 14 31.55 -10.02 73.76
CA ALA A 14 30.55 -11.06 73.49
C ALA A 14 29.23 -10.80 74.25
N CYS A 15 29.30 -10.37 75.51
CA CYS A 15 28.13 -10.00 76.30
C CYS A 15 27.43 -8.75 75.78
N LEU A 16 28.18 -7.74 75.31
CA LEU A 16 27.62 -6.54 74.67
C LEU A 16 26.91 -6.86 73.35
N GLY A 17 27.47 -7.72 72.51
CA GLY A 17 26.84 -8.18 71.28
C GLY A 17 25.57 -8.98 71.52
N MET A 18 25.56 -9.84 72.55
CA MET A 18 24.40 -10.63 72.93
C MET A 18 23.30 -9.75 73.57
N TRP A 19 23.67 -8.74 74.37
CA TRP A 19 22.71 -7.76 74.90
C TRP A 19 22.09 -6.90 73.79
N TRP A 20 22.87 -6.50 72.78
CA TRP A 20 22.35 -5.75 71.63
C TRP A 20 21.39 -6.59 70.77
N TYR A 21 21.69 -7.89 70.60
CA TYR A 21 20.80 -8.84 69.91
C TYR A 21 19.46 -9.05 70.65
N TYR A 22 19.49 -9.18 71.99
CA TYR A 22 18.28 -9.42 72.78
C TYR A 22 17.51 -8.15 73.20
N SER A 23 18.14 -6.96 73.13
CA SER A 23 17.51 -5.69 73.53
C SER A 23 16.98 -4.87 72.36
N CYS A 24 17.08 -5.39 71.13
CA CYS A 24 16.54 -4.72 69.95
C CYS A 24 15.02 -4.90 69.85
N ASN A 25 14.29 -4.14 70.68
CA ASN A 25 12.83 -4.04 70.67
C ASN A 25 12.29 -3.24 69.45
N TRP A 26 13.18 -2.82 68.53
CA TRP A 26 12.86 -2.12 67.27
C TRP A 26 12.96 -3.03 66.03
N CYS A 27 13.41 -4.28 66.18
CA CYS A 27 13.44 -5.24 65.06
C CYS A 27 12.21 -6.14 64.98
N LEU A 28 11.29 -6.04 65.94
CA LEU A 28 9.97 -6.69 65.92
C LEU A 28 8.90 -5.62 65.77
N GLY A 29 8.81 -5.05 64.57
CA GLY A 29 7.65 -4.25 64.17
C GLY A 29 6.38 -5.10 64.28
N ASN A 30 5.41 -4.55 65.00
CA ASN A 30 4.12 -5.13 65.39
C ASN A 30 3.48 -6.07 64.36
N LYS A 31 3.04 -7.24 64.86
CA LYS A 31 1.91 -7.95 64.27
C LYS A 31 0.63 -7.16 64.56
N ASP A 32 -0.24 -7.15 63.56
CA ASP A 32 -1.66 -6.76 63.58
C ASP A 32 -1.99 -5.26 63.49
N GLU A 33 -1.84 -4.72 62.28
CA GLU A 33 -2.94 -4.00 61.64
C GLU A 33 -3.21 -4.68 60.29
N GLY A 34 -4.46 -5.08 60.07
CA GLY A 34 -4.88 -5.78 58.87
C GLY A 34 -4.58 -4.95 57.63
N SER A 35 -3.54 -5.34 56.88
CA SER A 35 -3.45 -5.00 55.47
C SER A 35 -4.59 -5.73 54.79
N THR A 36 -5.75 -5.07 54.74
CA THR A 36 -6.69 -5.33 53.68
C THR A 36 -5.89 -5.01 52.44
N ILE A 37 -5.42 -6.04 51.73
CA ILE A 37 -5.05 -5.87 50.33
C ILE A 37 -6.36 -5.44 49.70
N VAL A 38 -6.58 -4.13 49.62
CA VAL A 38 -7.48 -3.56 48.65
C VAL A 38 -6.86 -4.02 47.35
N LYS A 39 -7.38 -5.14 46.81
CA LYS A 39 -7.27 -5.39 45.39
C LYS A 39 -7.94 -4.16 44.81
N GLU A 40 -7.14 -3.17 44.46
CA GLU A 40 -7.62 -1.99 43.78
C GLU A 40 -8.37 -2.52 42.58
N GLN A 41 -9.69 -2.46 42.67
CA GLN A 41 -10.58 -2.98 41.67
C GLN A 41 -10.47 -1.96 40.56
N ILE A 42 -9.43 -2.14 39.72
CA ILE A 42 -9.13 -1.27 38.60
C ILE A 42 -10.44 -1.14 37.85
N ASP A 43 -10.93 0.09 37.74
CA ASP A 43 -12.17 0.36 37.02
C ASP A 43 -12.07 -0.35 35.67
N PRO A 44 -13.00 -1.27 35.33
CA PRO A 44 -12.99 -1.98 34.06
C PRO A 44 -12.88 -1.03 32.85
N ALA A 45 -13.32 0.22 32.97
CA ALA A 45 -13.14 1.24 31.96
C ALA A 45 -11.67 1.71 31.84
N ILE A 46 -10.94 1.83 32.95
CA ILE A 46 -9.51 2.17 32.96
C ILE A 46 -8.69 0.99 32.43
N GLU A 47 -9.02 -0.25 32.84
CA GLU A 47 -8.37 -1.46 32.31
C GLU A 47 -8.64 -1.62 30.81
N ALA A 48 -9.88 -1.41 30.35
CA ALA A 48 -10.22 -1.43 28.94
C ALA A 48 -9.51 -0.31 28.16
N LYS A 49 -9.37 0.89 28.74
CA LYS A 49 -8.64 2.01 28.13
C LYS A 49 -7.14 1.73 28.05
N ALA A 50 -6.54 1.14 29.09
CA ALA A 50 -5.13 0.76 29.11
C ALA A 50 -4.84 -0.40 28.14
N LYS A 51 -5.70 -1.42 28.11
CA LYS A 51 -5.66 -2.52 27.15
C LYS A 51 -5.80 -2.00 25.72
N LYS A 52 -6.75 -1.10 25.46
CA LYS A 52 -6.90 -0.44 24.17
C LYS A 52 -5.67 0.37 23.81
N ALA A 53 -5.10 1.16 24.73
CA ALA A 53 -3.88 1.93 24.48
C ALA A 53 -2.66 1.03 24.19
N TYR A 54 -2.55 -0.11 24.86
CA TYR A 54 -1.52 -1.12 24.61
C TYR A 54 -1.72 -1.81 23.26
N GLU A 55 -2.94 -2.26 22.97
CA GLU A 55 -3.31 -2.81 21.67
C GLU A 55 -3.09 -1.80 20.54
N ASP A 56 -3.44 -0.53 20.75
CA ASP A 56 -3.18 0.59 19.85
C ASP A 56 -1.67 0.83 19.67
N SER A 57 -0.84 0.61 20.71
CA SER A 57 0.62 0.73 20.62
C SER A 57 1.28 -0.40 19.81
N ILE A 58 0.81 -1.64 19.98
CA ILE A 58 1.24 -2.80 19.18
C ILE A 58 0.70 -2.67 17.75
N ALA A 59 -0.54 -2.24 17.59
CA ALA A 59 -1.15 -1.89 16.32
C ALA A 59 -0.37 -0.79 15.59
N LEU A 60 0.13 0.22 16.31
CA LEU A 60 1.02 1.23 15.73
C LEU A 60 2.34 0.61 15.27
N ALA A 61 2.91 -0.32 16.04
CA ALA A 61 4.16 -1.00 15.71
C ALA A 61 4.02 -2.00 14.54
N HIS A 62 2.88 -2.69 14.43
CA HIS A 62 2.63 -3.78 13.49
C HIS A 62 1.59 -3.45 12.42
N GLY A 63 1.11 -2.22 12.35
CA GLY A 63 0.10 -1.79 11.40
C GLY A 63 0.61 -1.63 9.97
N LEU A 64 -0.30 -1.47 9.02
CA LEU A 64 0.07 -1.17 7.64
C LEU A 64 0.61 0.25 7.57
N TYR A 65 1.81 0.39 7.03
CA TYR A 65 2.42 1.67 6.74
C TYR A 65 3.09 1.64 5.37
N ALA A 66 3.32 2.82 4.82
CA ALA A 66 4.23 3.01 3.70
C ALA A 66 5.28 4.04 4.06
N LYS A 67 6.52 3.81 3.63
CA LYS A 67 7.63 4.73 3.87
C LYS A 67 8.09 5.41 2.59
N ASP A 68 8.45 6.68 2.70
CA ASP A 68 9.08 7.42 1.64
C ASP A 68 10.57 7.09 1.48
N ILE A 69 11.22 7.80 0.57
CA ILE A 69 12.66 7.67 0.29
C ILE A 69 13.55 8.16 1.45
N GLU A 70 13.01 8.96 2.37
CA GLU A 70 13.68 9.45 3.59
C GLU A 70 13.37 8.55 4.80
N ASN A 71 12.70 7.41 4.58
CA ASN A 71 12.28 6.44 5.59
C ASN A 71 11.28 7.01 6.61
N MET A 72 10.56 8.07 6.22
CA MET A 72 9.46 8.67 6.97
C MET A 72 8.14 8.00 6.60
N ASP A 73 7.22 7.91 7.56
CA ASP A 73 5.89 7.34 7.32
C ASP A 73 5.04 8.28 6.46
N VAL A 74 4.62 7.81 5.29
CA VAL A 74 3.64 8.51 4.43
C VAL A 74 2.24 8.37 5.01
N PHE A 75 1.93 7.19 5.53
CA PHE A 75 0.72 6.92 6.29
C PHE A 75 0.95 5.72 7.21
N ARG A 76 0.08 5.60 8.22
CA ARG A 76 0.04 4.45 9.13
C ARG A 76 -1.39 4.14 9.53
N TYR A 77 -1.74 2.87 9.48
CA TYR A 77 -2.98 2.32 10.00
C TYR A 77 -2.71 1.45 11.23
N PRO A 78 -3.66 1.29 12.16
CA PRO A 78 -3.49 0.44 13.33
C PRO A 78 -3.58 -1.07 13.00
N LYS A 79 -4.26 -1.46 11.93
CA LYS A 79 -4.33 -2.86 11.49
C LYS A 79 -3.39 -3.09 10.32
N ASN A 80 -3.08 -4.35 10.03
CA ASN A 80 -2.28 -4.73 8.86
C ASN A 80 -3.10 -5.61 7.92
N ILE A 81 -2.58 -5.74 6.70
CA ILE A 81 -3.05 -6.72 5.72
C ILE A 81 -2.66 -8.10 6.23
N GLN A 82 -3.58 -9.06 6.17
CA GLN A 82 -3.35 -10.41 6.65
C GLN A 82 -3.10 -11.35 5.47
N ILE A 83 -2.24 -12.34 5.67
CA ILE A 83 -1.99 -13.40 4.67
C ILE A 83 -2.34 -14.76 5.26
N ASN A 84 -2.79 -15.69 4.42
CA ASN A 84 -3.16 -17.04 4.84
C ASN A 84 -2.26 -18.10 4.18
N ASN A 85 -1.98 -19.17 4.92
CA ASN A 85 -1.09 -20.26 4.50
C ASN A 85 -1.76 -21.35 3.65
N SER A 86 -3.09 -21.45 3.68
CA SER A 86 -3.84 -22.56 3.09
C SER A 86 -4.26 -22.28 1.65
N ASN A 87 -4.49 -21.01 1.31
CA ASN A 87 -4.94 -20.55 -0.01
C ASN A 87 -4.08 -19.40 -0.58
N PHE A 88 -3.06 -18.94 0.15
CA PHE A 88 -2.24 -17.77 -0.21
C PHE A 88 -3.03 -16.45 -0.35
N ASP A 89 -4.26 -16.42 0.15
CA ASP A 89 -5.12 -15.25 0.04
C ASP A 89 -4.57 -14.10 0.88
N VAL A 90 -4.88 -12.89 0.40
CA VAL A 90 -4.59 -11.63 1.06
C VAL A 90 -5.91 -11.05 1.56
N PHE A 91 -6.03 -10.91 2.87
CA PHE A 91 -7.20 -10.32 3.52
C PHE A 91 -6.91 -8.89 3.95
N ILE A 92 -7.76 -7.96 3.53
CA ILE A 92 -7.65 -6.54 3.85
C ILE A 92 -8.79 -6.19 4.80
N PRO A 93 -8.51 -5.93 6.09
CA PRO A 93 -9.53 -5.50 7.04
C PRO A 93 -10.20 -4.18 6.60
N GLU A 94 -11.51 -4.03 6.86
CA GLU A 94 -12.26 -2.80 6.54
C GLU A 94 -11.66 -1.52 7.16
N SER A 95 -10.94 -1.65 8.28
CA SER A 95 -10.21 -0.55 8.90
C SER A 95 -9.11 0.05 8.02
N LEU A 96 -8.72 -0.63 6.94
CA LEU A 96 -7.73 -0.17 5.96
C LEU A 96 -8.37 0.53 4.75
N ASN A 97 -9.70 0.66 4.70
CA ASN A 97 -10.38 1.32 3.59
C ASN A 97 -9.76 2.70 3.30
N GLY A 98 -9.42 2.95 2.04
CA GLY A 98 -8.83 4.20 1.59
C GLY A 98 -7.30 4.25 1.61
N PHE A 99 -6.60 3.19 2.01
CA PHE A 99 -5.12 3.15 1.93
C PHE A 99 -4.63 3.33 0.48
N GLU A 100 -5.38 2.79 -0.49
CA GLU A 100 -5.14 2.94 -1.91
C GLU A 100 -5.18 4.41 -2.36
N ASN A 101 -6.09 5.20 -1.78
CA ASN A 101 -6.19 6.63 -2.06
C ASN A 101 -5.01 7.40 -1.46
N LYS A 102 -4.50 7.00 -0.28
CA LYS A 102 -3.29 7.60 0.31
C LYS A 102 -2.08 7.40 -0.59
N ILE A 103 -1.91 6.18 -1.12
CA ILE A 103 -0.83 5.84 -2.06
C ILE A 103 -0.98 6.63 -3.37
N ALA A 104 -2.17 6.66 -3.95
CA ALA A 104 -2.43 7.36 -5.20
C ALA A 104 -2.16 8.86 -5.09
N ASN A 105 -2.60 9.49 -4.00
CA ASN A 105 -2.34 10.90 -3.72
C ASN A 105 -0.84 11.19 -3.58
N TYR A 106 -0.12 10.34 -2.84
CA TYR A 106 1.32 10.50 -2.67
C TYR A 106 2.06 10.38 -4.02
N LEU A 107 1.82 9.33 -4.80
CA LEU A 107 2.44 9.16 -6.13
C LEU A 107 2.05 10.28 -7.11
N GLY A 108 0.87 10.88 -6.93
CA GLY A 108 0.42 12.07 -7.65
C GLY A 108 1.27 13.31 -7.36
N GLN A 109 1.76 13.47 -6.14
CA GLN A 109 2.61 14.58 -5.72
C GLN A 109 4.10 14.31 -5.99
N HIS A 110 4.51 13.05 -6.04
CA HIS A 110 5.89 12.61 -6.20
C HIS A 110 6.09 11.86 -7.52
N GLN A 111 6.11 12.59 -8.65
CA GLN A 111 6.17 12.00 -10.00
C GLN A 111 7.47 11.25 -10.32
N ASP A 112 8.54 11.53 -9.58
CA ASP A 112 9.86 10.92 -9.68
C ASP A 112 10.02 9.66 -8.80
N GLN A 113 8.94 9.21 -8.14
CA GLN A 113 8.97 8.06 -7.24
C GLN A 113 8.01 6.96 -7.68
N ASP A 114 8.35 5.70 -7.46
CA ASP A 114 7.43 4.57 -7.63
C ASP A 114 7.17 3.88 -6.30
N LEU A 115 6.18 3.00 -6.28
CA LEU A 115 5.91 2.12 -5.15
C LEU A 115 6.49 0.74 -5.43
N ILE A 116 7.32 0.25 -4.51
CA ILE A 116 7.69 -1.16 -4.46
C ILE A 116 6.88 -1.85 -3.39
N ILE A 117 6.09 -2.83 -3.83
CA ILE A 117 5.30 -3.72 -2.98
C ILE A 117 6.11 -5.00 -2.80
N TYR A 118 6.54 -5.23 -1.57
CA TYR A 118 7.16 -6.49 -1.19
C TYR A 118 6.11 -7.40 -0.57
N GLY A 119 5.86 -8.54 -1.20
CA GLY A 119 5.14 -9.63 -0.55
C GLY A 119 6.12 -10.51 0.18
N TYR A 120 5.88 -10.72 1.47
CA TYR A 120 6.70 -11.58 2.29
C TYR A 120 6.43 -13.05 1.96
N GLU A 121 7.51 -13.81 2.01
CA GLU A 121 7.50 -15.26 1.90
C GLU A 121 8.56 -15.84 2.83
N THR A 122 8.27 -17.01 3.35
CA THR A 122 9.19 -17.81 4.15
C THR A 122 10.17 -18.58 3.25
N SER A 123 11.27 -19.07 3.81
CA SER A 123 12.21 -19.94 3.09
C SER A 123 11.52 -21.20 2.57
N THR A 124 10.60 -21.76 3.36
CA THR A 124 9.81 -22.95 2.98
C THR A 124 8.88 -22.68 1.80
N GLU A 125 8.18 -21.53 1.78
CA GLU A 125 7.31 -21.16 0.66
C GLU A 125 8.12 -20.97 -0.64
N ARG A 126 9.33 -20.39 -0.54
CA ARG A 126 10.22 -20.19 -1.70
C ARG A 126 10.72 -21.50 -2.29
N GLU A 127 11.09 -22.46 -1.46
CA GLU A 127 11.60 -23.77 -1.92
C GLU A 127 10.54 -24.59 -2.66
N THR A 128 9.25 -24.34 -2.40
CA THR A 128 8.12 -25.00 -3.08
C THR A 128 7.76 -24.39 -4.45
N ASP A 129 8.63 -23.56 -5.05
CA ASP A 129 8.48 -22.86 -6.34
C ASP A 129 7.13 -22.11 -6.51
N SER A 130 6.49 -21.82 -5.39
CA SER A 130 5.24 -21.11 -5.35
C SER A 130 5.61 -19.64 -5.24
N LEU A 131 5.38 -18.85 -6.31
CA LEU A 131 5.56 -17.39 -6.37
C LEU A 131 4.60 -16.65 -5.41
N THR A 132 4.55 -17.08 -4.15
CA THR A 132 3.55 -16.71 -3.13
C THR A 132 3.71 -15.25 -2.73
N GLY A 133 4.94 -14.81 -2.42
CA GLY A 133 5.22 -13.41 -2.12
C GLY A 133 4.86 -12.49 -3.29
N ILE A 134 5.27 -12.84 -4.51
CA ILE A 134 4.97 -12.04 -5.70
C ILE A 134 3.46 -11.99 -5.98
N SER A 135 2.74 -13.11 -5.82
CA SER A 135 1.29 -13.17 -6.06
C SER A 135 0.52 -12.28 -5.08
N ARG A 136 0.89 -12.29 -3.80
CA ARG A 136 0.32 -11.39 -2.78
C ARG A 136 0.61 -9.92 -3.11
N ALA A 137 1.82 -9.61 -3.56
CA ALA A 137 2.18 -8.25 -3.99
C ALA A 137 1.40 -7.82 -5.23
N ASN A 138 1.20 -8.71 -6.20
CA ASN A 138 0.39 -8.46 -7.39
C ASN A 138 -1.09 -8.23 -7.04
N PHE A 139 -1.64 -8.96 -6.07
CA PHE A 139 -2.99 -8.71 -5.59
C PHE A 139 -3.16 -7.27 -5.07
N ILE A 140 -2.20 -6.78 -4.26
CA ILE A 140 -2.22 -5.38 -3.81
C ILE A 140 -2.04 -4.42 -4.99
N LYS A 141 -1.13 -4.72 -5.93
CA LYS A 141 -0.97 -3.92 -7.16
C LYS A 141 -2.29 -3.79 -7.92
N ASP A 142 -3.04 -4.87 -8.08
CA ASP A 142 -4.32 -4.86 -8.80
C ASP A 142 -5.36 -3.98 -8.10
N ILE A 143 -5.40 -3.98 -6.76
CA ILE A 143 -6.26 -3.07 -5.99
C ILE A 143 -5.85 -1.61 -6.23
N LEU A 144 -4.55 -1.31 -6.16
CA LEU A 144 -4.06 0.05 -6.38
C LEU A 144 -4.34 0.55 -7.80
N VAL A 145 -4.22 -0.32 -8.80
CA VAL A 145 -4.50 0.02 -10.19
C VAL A 145 -6.01 0.17 -10.41
N ASN A 146 -6.82 -0.79 -9.99
CA ASN A 146 -8.25 -0.82 -10.33
C ASN A 146 -9.10 0.09 -9.46
N THR A 147 -8.72 0.26 -8.18
CA THR A 147 -9.50 1.03 -7.20
C THR A 147 -8.82 2.35 -6.86
N GLY A 148 -7.51 2.32 -6.57
CA GLY A 148 -6.76 3.54 -6.23
C GLY A 148 -6.40 4.42 -7.42
N GLY A 149 -6.56 3.89 -8.64
CA GLY A 149 -6.23 4.57 -9.88
C GLY A 149 -4.75 4.86 -10.09
N VAL A 150 -3.88 4.04 -9.49
CA VAL A 150 -2.44 4.18 -9.60
C VAL A 150 -1.95 3.64 -10.93
N ASN A 151 -1.01 4.35 -11.57
CA ASN A 151 -0.33 3.84 -12.76
C ASN A 151 0.40 2.53 -12.45
N LYS A 152 0.06 1.44 -13.15
CA LYS A 152 0.69 0.13 -12.99
C LYS A 152 2.21 0.14 -13.22
N ASP A 153 2.71 1.05 -14.06
CA ASP A 153 4.13 1.19 -14.41
C ASP A 153 4.92 1.91 -13.29
N ARG A 154 4.18 2.59 -12.39
CA ARG A 154 4.67 3.20 -11.14
C ARG A 154 4.57 2.25 -9.94
N ILE A 155 4.29 0.97 -10.18
CA ILE A 155 4.25 -0.06 -9.13
C ILE A 155 5.13 -1.26 -9.55
N LEU A 156 6.14 -1.55 -8.74
CA LEU A 156 6.90 -2.79 -8.80
C LEU A 156 6.43 -3.76 -7.73
N THR A 157 6.39 -5.04 -8.07
CA THR A 157 6.09 -6.11 -7.13
C THR A 157 7.32 -6.99 -6.99
N LYS A 158 7.69 -7.30 -5.75
CA LYS A 158 8.88 -8.12 -5.41
C LYS A 158 8.54 -9.08 -4.29
N ALA A 159 9.17 -10.25 -4.30
CA ALA A 159 9.19 -11.10 -3.11
C ALA A 159 10.25 -10.61 -2.13
N LYS A 160 10.03 -10.81 -0.83
CA LYS A 160 11.06 -10.59 0.21
C LYS A 160 11.01 -11.71 1.23
N LEU A 161 12.16 -12.33 1.48
CA LEU A 161 12.26 -13.31 2.56
C LEU A 161 11.98 -12.66 3.90
N HIS A 162 11.09 -13.28 4.67
CA HIS A 162 10.78 -12.86 6.02
C HIS A 162 10.45 -14.09 6.87
N THR A 163 10.89 -14.09 8.12
CA THR A 163 10.58 -15.15 9.07
C THR A 163 9.37 -14.74 9.88
N TYR A 164 8.34 -15.56 9.85
CA TYR A 164 7.13 -15.38 10.62
C TYR A 164 6.42 -16.73 10.79
N ASP A 165 5.61 -16.82 11.83
CA ASP A 165 4.77 -17.98 12.11
C ASP A 165 3.31 -17.61 11.91
N TYR A 166 2.56 -18.52 11.27
CA TYR A 166 1.11 -18.40 11.17
C TYR A 166 0.46 -18.73 12.51
N ASP A 167 -0.64 -18.04 12.83
CA ASP A 167 -1.43 -18.32 14.01
C ASP A 167 -2.17 -19.68 13.90
N ALA A 168 -2.92 -20.04 14.94
CA ALA A 168 -3.70 -21.28 14.98
C ALA A 168 -4.73 -21.41 13.85
N ASN A 169 -5.12 -20.30 13.20
CA ASN A 169 -6.04 -20.24 12.07
C ASN A 169 -5.30 -20.19 10.72
N GLY A 170 -3.98 -20.38 10.71
CA GLY A 170 -3.18 -20.30 9.49
C GLY A 170 -3.00 -18.87 8.95
N THR A 171 -3.22 -17.85 9.79
CA THR A 171 -3.18 -16.44 9.39
C THR A 171 -1.96 -15.74 9.98
N TYR A 172 -1.36 -14.84 9.20
CA TYR A 172 -0.31 -13.95 9.67
C TYR A 172 -0.73 -12.50 9.45
N ASN A 173 -0.60 -11.67 10.49
CA ASN A 173 -0.94 -10.24 10.43
C ASN A 173 0.28 -9.44 9.97
N GLY A 174 0.25 -9.03 8.70
CA GLY A 174 1.38 -8.49 7.97
C GLY A 174 1.64 -9.32 6.73
N GLY A 175 2.82 -9.15 6.16
CA GLY A 175 3.23 -9.89 4.96
C GLY A 175 3.23 -9.06 3.69
N ILE A 176 2.83 -7.79 3.77
CA ILE A 176 3.03 -6.79 2.72
C ILE A 176 3.87 -5.65 3.29
N LEU A 177 4.88 -5.23 2.56
CA LEU A 177 5.67 -4.04 2.85
C LEU A 177 5.61 -3.08 1.65
N LEU A 178 5.32 -1.82 1.93
CA LEU A 178 5.10 -0.77 0.93
C LEU A 178 6.18 0.30 1.08
N ASN A 179 7.05 0.42 0.07
CA ASN A 179 8.14 1.38 0.11
C ASN A 179 8.19 2.20 -1.16
N PHE A 180 8.20 3.52 -1.04
CA PHE A 180 8.46 4.39 -2.17
C PHE A 180 9.95 4.44 -2.48
N HIS A 181 10.27 4.47 -3.77
CA HIS A 181 11.63 4.53 -4.26
C HIS A 181 11.74 5.59 -5.34
N LYS A 182 12.94 6.16 -5.50
CA LYS A 182 13.21 7.04 -6.63
C LYS A 182 13.30 6.22 -7.91
N ILE A 183 12.68 6.71 -8.98
CA ILE A 183 12.72 6.06 -10.29
C ILE A 183 14.02 6.46 -10.99
N ASP A 184 14.69 5.48 -11.57
CA ASP A 184 15.84 5.70 -12.44
C ASP A 184 15.43 6.43 -13.74
N GLU A 185 16.30 7.28 -14.26
CA GLU A 185 16.00 8.13 -15.43
C GLU A 185 15.52 7.34 -16.65
N SER A 186 16.13 6.18 -16.93
CA SER A 186 15.74 5.32 -18.05
C SER A 186 14.30 4.82 -17.93
N ARG A 187 13.86 4.51 -16.71
CA ARG A 187 12.49 4.05 -16.46
C ARG A 187 11.50 5.21 -16.46
N ILE A 188 11.91 6.41 -16.04
CA ILE A 188 11.10 7.62 -16.23
C ILE A 188 10.83 7.81 -17.73
N GLU A 189 11.85 7.68 -18.58
CA GLU A 189 11.69 7.80 -20.03
C GLU A 189 10.72 6.75 -20.60
N GLU A 190 10.81 5.49 -20.15
CA GLU A 190 9.87 4.43 -20.57
C GLU A 190 8.42 4.74 -20.18
N ILE A 191 8.20 5.18 -18.93
CA ILE A 191 6.87 5.56 -18.43
C ILE A 191 6.34 6.74 -19.24
N GLU A 192 7.15 7.78 -19.43
CA GLU A 192 6.77 8.96 -20.20
C GLU A 192 6.44 8.62 -21.66
N LYS A 193 7.18 7.70 -22.28
CA LYS A 193 6.89 7.20 -23.62
C LYS A 193 5.55 6.46 -23.68
N GLY A 194 5.22 5.68 -22.64
CA GLY A 194 3.93 5.01 -22.49
C GLY A 194 2.76 5.97 -22.26
N ILE A 195 2.99 7.09 -21.57
CA ILE A 195 1.99 8.16 -21.42
C ILE A 195 1.79 8.89 -22.75
N ALA A 196 2.88 9.19 -23.45
CA ALA A 196 2.87 9.91 -24.72
C ALA A 196 2.26 9.09 -25.87
N ASN A 197 2.30 7.75 -25.80
CA ASN A 197 1.77 6.86 -26.82
C ASN A 197 0.86 5.80 -26.17
N LYS A 198 -0.43 6.11 -26.06
CA LYS A 198 -1.41 5.22 -25.41
C LYS A 198 -2.41 4.68 -26.42
N THR A 199 -2.67 3.38 -26.35
CA THR A 199 -3.78 2.75 -27.06
C THR A 199 -4.81 2.26 -26.07
N LEU A 200 -6.06 2.67 -26.27
CA LEU A 200 -7.21 2.26 -25.47
C LEU A 200 -8.15 1.42 -26.34
N TYR A 201 -8.50 0.22 -25.88
CA TYR A 201 -9.41 -0.67 -26.60
C TYR A 201 -10.85 -0.44 -26.09
N SER A 202 -11.77 -0.23 -27.02
CA SER A 202 -13.05 0.42 -26.73
C SER A 202 -14.20 -0.53 -26.37
N SER A 203 -15.07 -0.01 -25.49
CA SER A 203 -16.51 0.22 -25.76
C SER A 203 -16.86 1.72 -25.81
N PHE A 204 -15.92 2.60 -26.19
CA PHE A 204 -16.00 4.05 -26.00
C PHE A 204 -16.91 4.83 -26.98
N GLY A 205 -17.75 4.14 -27.75
CA GLY A 205 -18.60 4.73 -28.80
C GLY A 205 -20.10 4.49 -28.63
N SER A 206 -20.54 3.82 -27.56
CA SER A 206 -21.97 3.66 -27.28
C SER A 206 -22.58 4.98 -26.79
N LYS A 207 -23.91 5.11 -26.87
CA LYS A 207 -24.66 6.18 -26.19
C LYS A 207 -24.37 6.22 -24.68
N ASP A 208 -23.90 5.11 -24.12
CA ASP A 208 -23.58 4.91 -22.71
C ASP A 208 -22.07 4.86 -22.45
N PHE A 209 -21.29 5.71 -23.12
CA PHE A 209 -19.86 5.85 -22.81
C PHE A 209 -19.68 6.06 -21.30
N LYS A 210 -18.93 5.16 -20.67
CA LYS A 210 -18.48 5.30 -19.29
C LYS A 210 -16.95 5.12 -19.28
N PRO A 211 -16.21 6.04 -18.65
CA PRO A 211 -14.79 5.83 -18.44
C PRO A 211 -14.59 4.59 -17.57
N ASP A 212 -13.71 3.70 -17.98
CA ASP A 212 -13.24 2.59 -17.15
C ASP A 212 -12.10 3.06 -16.23
N ALA A 213 -11.62 2.16 -15.38
CA ALA A 213 -10.45 2.44 -14.54
C ALA A 213 -9.23 2.79 -15.41
N THR A 214 -9.04 2.10 -16.55
CA THR A 214 -7.92 2.37 -17.48
C THR A 214 -7.87 3.83 -17.92
N LEU A 215 -8.98 4.36 -18.43
CA LEU A 215 -9.06 5.72 -18.92
C LEU A 215 -8.97 6.74 -17.77
N SER A 216 -9.55 6.42 -16.62
CA SER A 216 -9.48 7.27 -15.42
C SER A 216 -8.05 7.44 -14.92
N ASN A 217 -7.30 6.35 -14.84
CA ASN A 217 -5.90 6.36 -14.38
C ASN A 217 -5.02 7.10 -15.38
N TYR A 218 -5.23 6.83 -16.68
CA TYR A 218 -4.51 7.52 -17.74
C TYR A 218 -4.77 9.03 -17.74
N ALA A 219 -5.97 9.49 -17.36
CA ALA A 219 -6.28 10.91 -17.27
C ALA A 219 -5.40 11.62 -16.22
N LEU A 220 -5.19 11.00 -15.06
CA LEU A 220 -4.32 11.53 -14.01
C LEU A 220 -2.85 11.57 -14.49
N GLU A 221 -2.38 10.49 -15.11
CA GLU A 221 -1.02 10.42 -15.68
C GLU A 221 -0.78 11.52 -16.73
N LEU A 222 -1.70 11.63 -17.70
CA LEU A 222 -1.59 12.59 -18.79
C LEU A 222 -1.64 14.03 -18.26
N LYS A 223 -2.47 14.31 -17.25
CA LYS A 223 -2.53 15.62 -16.60
C LYS A 223 -1.19 16.01 -15.97
N ASN A 224 -0.58 15.09 -15.23
CA ASN A 224 0.71 15.33 -14.59
C ASN A 224 1.82 15.50 -15.64
N TYR A 225 1.81 14.68 -16.69
CA TYR A 225 2.74 14.78 -17.82
C TYR A 225 2.63 16.12 -18.55
N LEU A 226 1.42 16.59 -18.87
CA LEU A 226 1.20 17.87 -19.54
C LEU A 226 1.47 19.08 -18.65
N THR A 227 1.44 18.91 -17.32
CA THR A 227 1.89 19.93 -16.37
C THR A 227 3.41 20.08 -16.41
N LYS A 228 4.13 18.96 -16.51
CA LYS A 228 5.59 18.95 -16.69
C LYS A 228 6.01 19.50 -18.07
N TYR A 229 5.23 19.21 -19.11
CA TYR A 229 5.50 19.62 -20.49
C TYR A 229 4.37 20.50 -21.06
N PRO A 230 4.28 21.78 -20.65
CA PRO A 230 3.16 22.66 -20.97
C PRO A 230 3.04 23.04 -22.45
N ASP A 231 4.07 22.82 -23.28
CA ASP A 231 3.99 23.09 -24.72
C ASP A 231 3.37 21.93 -25.52
N LYS A 232 3.28 20.75 -24.91
CA LYS A 232 2.81 19.54 -25.58
C LYS A 232 1.31 19.59 -25.88
N LYS A 233 0.93 18.97 -27.00
CA LYS A 233 -0.46 18.83 -27.46
C LYS A 233 -0.80 17.36 -27.67
N VAL A 234 -2.07 17.02 -27.53
CA VAL A 234 -2.56 15.64 -27.54
C VAL A 234 -3.45 15.41 -28.76
N LEU A 235 -3.08 14.45 -29.60
CA LEU A 235 -3.87 13.95 -30.72
C LEU A 235 -4.59 12.66 -30.31
N ILE A 236 -5.92 12.68 -30.35
CA ILE A 236 -6.77 11.52 -30.08
C ILE A 236 -7.37 11.05 -31.40
N THR A 237 -7.04 9.83 -31.82
CA THR A 237 -7.50 9.25 -33.08
C THR A 237 -8.36 8.02 -32.81
N GLY A 238 -9.62 8.07 -33.24
CA GLY A 238 -10.53 6.93 -33.13
C GLY A 238 -10.55 6.06 -34.38
N HIS A 239 -10.54 4.75 -34.17
CA HIS A 239 -10.58 3.71 -35.18
C HIS A 239 -11.79 2.78 -35.00
N THR A 240 -12.23 2.15 -36.09
CA THR A 240 -13.33 1.19 -36.12
C THR A 240 -12.89 -0.13 -36.74
N ASP A 241 -13.75 -1.16 -36.62
CA ASP A 241 -13.68 -2.32 -37.49
C ASP A 241 -14.32 -1.98 -38.86
N ASN A 242 -14.42 -2.96 -39.73
CA ASN A 242 -14.97 -2.84 -41.09
C ASN A 242 -16.49 -3.09 -41.18
N ILE A 243 -17.21 -3.09 -40.05
CA ILE A 243 -18.65 -3.34 -40.07
C ILE A 243 -19.36 -2.02 -40.34
N GLY A 244 -20.19 -1.98 -41.40
CA GLY A 244 -20.92 -0.79 -41.83
C GLY A 244 -20.25 -0.09 -43.03
N ASP A 245 -20.67 1.13 -43.33
CA ASP A 245 -20.07 1.93 -44.39
C ASP A 245 -18.96 2.86 -43.86
N THR A 246 -18.02 3.21 -44.74
CA THR A 246 -16.86 4.03 -44.42
C THR A 246 -17.22 5.39 -43.81
N LYS A 247 -18.31 6.04 -44.25
CA LYS A 247 -18.72 7.35 -43.73
C LYS A 247 -19.25 7.23 -42.30
N SER A 248 -20.06 6.20 -42.03
CA SER A 248 -20.52 5.88 -40.68
C SER A 248 -19.35 5.53 -39.77
N ASN A 249 -18.39 4.74 -40.24
CA ASN A 249 -17.21 4.37 -39.47
C ASN A 249 -16.30 5.55 -39.15
N GLN A 250 -16.14 6.49 -40.08
CA GLN A 250 -15.45 7.75 -39.82
C GLN A 250 -16.17 8.59 -38.74
N LEU A 251 -17.51 8.64 -38.76
CA LEU A 251 -18.28 9.35 -37.74
C LEU A 251 -18.19 8.67 -36.37
N PHE A 252 -18.28 7.33 -36.31
CA PHE A 252 -18.17 6.57 -35.06
C PHE A 252 -16.79 6.69 -34.44
N GLY A 253 -15.73 6.58 -35.23
CA GLY A 253 -14.37 6.80 -34.74
C GLY A 253 -14.18 8.23 -34.23
N LEU A 254 -14.74 9.24 -34.90
CA LEU A 254 -14.63 10.63 -34.44
C LEU A 254 -15.39 10.83 -33.12
N LYS A 255 -16.60 10.28 -33.02
CA LYS A 255 -17.40 10.36 -31.80
C LYS A 255 -16.70 9.71 -30.61
N ARG A 256 -16.05 8.56 -30.82
CA ARG A 256 -15.21 7.89 -29.81
C ARG A 256 -14.07 8.79 -29.32
N ALA A 257 -13.33 9.40 -30.26
CA ALA A 257 -12.23 10.31 -29.93
C ALA A 257 -12.71 11.55 -29.16
N GLN A 258 -13.87 12.10 -29.53
CA GLN A 258 -14.50 13.22 -28.82
C GLN A 258 -14.94 12.84 -27.41
N ASN A 259 -15.56 11.67 -27.22
CA ASN A 259 -15.96 11.22 -25.88
C ASN A 259 -14.74 11.10 -24.94
N VAL A 260 -13.62 10.55 -25.41
CA VAL A 260 -12.39 10.49 -24.63
C VAL A 260 -11.81 11.88 -24.37
N ARG A 261 -11.77 12.76 -25.36
CA ARG A 261 -11.36 14.16 -25.18
C ARG A 261 -12.19 14.84 -24.09
N ASP A 262 -13.51 14.72 -24.18
CA ASP A 262 -14.44 15.41 -23.28
C ASP A 262 -14.29 14.88 -21.85
N TYR A 263 -14.06 13.58 -21.69
CA TYR A 263 -13.71 13.00 -20.40
C TYR A 263 -12.38 13.53 -19.87
N LEU A 264 -11.30 13.50 -20.66
CA LEU A 264 -10.00 14.02 -20.24
C LEU A 264 -10.06 15.51 -19.88
N THR A 265 -10.91 16.26 -20.58
CA THR A 265 -11.19 17.67 -20.27
C THR A 265 -11.91 17.81 -18.93
N SER A 266 -12.89 16.94 -18.64
CA SER A 266 -13.59 16.95 -17.35
C SER A 266 -12.68 16.58 -16.16
N GLN A 267 -11.57 15.88 -16.40
CA GLN A 267 -10.53 15.62 -15.40
C GLN A 267 -9.58 16.82 -15.17
N GLY A 268 -9.82 17.94 -15.87
CA GLY A 268 -9.12 19.20 -15.68
C GLY A 268 -7.93 19.42 -16.63
N ILE A 269 -7.83 18.67 -17.72
CA ILE A 269 -6.87 18.99 -18.79
C ILE A 269 -7.50 20.03 -19.73
N PRO A 270 -6.86 21.17 -20.00
CA PRO A 270 -7.44 22.21 -20.86
C PRO A 270 -7.84 21.71 -22.25
N SER A 271 -9.01 22.12 -22.75
CA SER A 271 -9.56 21.61 -24.02
C SER A 271 -8.69 21.95 -25.24
N ASP A 272 -7.95 23.07 -25.19
CA ASP A 272 -7.03 23.52 -26.24
C ASP A 272 -5.78 22.62 -26.38
N LYS A 273 -5.56 21.71 -25.42
CA LYS A 273 -4.53 20.67 -25.52
C LYS A 273 -4.88 19.61 -26.55
N PHE A 274 -6.15 19.42 -26.88
CA PHE A 274 -6.62 18.25 -27.61
C PHE A 274 -6.98 18.55 -29.06
N THR A 275 -6.62 17.62 -29.94
CA THR A 275 -7.19 17.48 -31.28
C THR A 275 -7.82 16.08 -31.39
N ALA A 276 -9.09 16.00 -31.76
CA ALA A 276 -9.78 14.73 -32.01
C ALA A 276 -9.91 14.47 -33.52
N LYS A 277 -9.50 13.29 -33.97
CA LYS A 277 -9.60 12.84 -35.37
C LYS A 277 -10.15 11.42 -35.44
N SER A 278 -10.49 11.00 -36.66
CA SER A 278 -10.80 9.60 -36.95
C SER A 278 -10.10 9.13 -38.20
N LYS A 279 -9.75 7.85 -38.20
CA LYS A 279 -9.33 7.10 -39.39
C LYS A 279 -10.38 6.08 -39.82
N GLY A 280 -11.54 6.02 -39.15
CA GLY A 280 -12.57 5.02 -39.38
C GLY A 280 -11.97 3.61 -39.41
N GLU A 281 -12.28 2.88 -40.48
CA GLU A 281 -11.81 1.53 -40.75
C GLU A 281 -10.50 1.47 -41.57
N LEU A 282 -9.96 2.64 -41.99
CA LEU A 282 -8.90 2.75 -43.00
C LEU A 282 -7.48 2.46 -42.46
N SER A 283 -7.34 2.16 -41.17
CA SER A 283 -6.04 1.84 -40.55
C SER A 283 -6.17 0.68 -39.54
N PRO A 284 -6.50 -0.53 -40.02
CA PRO A 284 -6.59 -1.71 -39.18
C PRO A 284 -5.20 -2.14 -38.69
N ILE A 285 -5.14 -2.65 -37.46
CA ILE A 285 -3.92 -3.27 -36.88
C ILE A 285 -4.00 -4.79 -36.85
N ALA A 286 -5.19 -5.34 -37.13
CA ALA A 286 -5.42 -6.77 -37.29
C ALA A 286 -6.42 -7.00 -38.45
N PRO A 287 -6.44 -8.19 -39.07
CA PRO A 287 -7.46 -8.54 -40.07
C PRO A 287 -8.88 -8.40 -39.50
N ASN A 288 -9.89 -8.08 -40.30
CA ASN A 288 -11.28 -7.96 -39.79
C ASN A 288 -12.10 -9.27 -39.86
N ASP A 289 -11.42 -10.41 -39.97
CA ASP A 289 -12.00 -11.74 -40.16
C ASP A 289 -12.72 -12.27 -38.91
N THR A 290 -12.14 -12.09 -37.73
CA THR A 290 -12.64 -12.62 -36.45
C THR A 290 -13.17 -11.52 -35.54
N GLN A 291 -14.05 -11.90 -34.60
CA GLN A 291 -14.56 -10.96 -33.58
C GLN A 291 -13.44 -10.40 -32.70
N GLU A 292 -12.45 -11.24 -32.37
CA GLU A 292 -11.28 -10.85 -31.60
C GLU A 292 -10.44 -9.79 -32.34
N ASN A 293 -10.15 -10.03 -33.62
CA ASN A 293 -9.36 -9.06 -34.39
C ASN A 293 -10.13 -7.75 -34.65
N ARG A 294 -11.45 -7.83 -34.88
CA ARG A 294 -12.30 -6.63 -34.92
C ARG A 294 -12.26 -5.84 -33.62
N ALA A 295 -12.22 -6.51 -32.46
CA ALA A 295 -12.07 -5.84 -31.16
C ALA A 295 -10.74 -5.07 -31.05
N LYS A 296 -9.64 -5.62 -31.58
CA LYS A 296 -8.34 -4.93 -31.66
C LYS A 296 -8.42 -3.68 -32.54
N ASN A 297 -9.18 -3.71 -33.63
CA ASN A 297 -9.34 -2.56 -34.52
C ASN A 297 -10.23 -1.44 -33.92
N ARG A 298 -11.21 -1.78 -33.08
CA ARG A 298 -12.02 -0.83 -32.32
C ARG A 298 -11.22 -0.22 -31.15
N ARG A 299 -10.35 0.72 -31.47
CA ARG A 299 -9.41 1.35 -30.54
C ARG A 299 -9.39 2.86 -30.65
N ILE A 300 -8.77 3.50 -29.66
CA ILE A 300 -8.41 4.90 -29.65
C ILE A 300 -6.90 4.97 -29.45
N GLU A 301 -6.23 5.73 -30.30
CA GLU A 301 -4.81 6.05 -30.18
C GLU A 301 -4.67 7.48 -29.66
N ILE A 302 -3.85 7.66 -28.64
CA ILE A 302 -3.54 8.95 -28.03
C ILE A 302 -2.05 9.18 -28.19
N ILE A 303 -1.70 10.26 -28.87
CA ILE A 303 -0.32 10.64 -29.15
C ILE A 303 -0.09 12.04 -28.60
N VAL A 304 0.97 12.23 -27.81
CA VAL A 304 1.40 13.53 -27.32
C VAL A 304 2.57 14.03 -28.17
N ASN A 305 2.41 15.20 -28.77
CA ASN A 305 3.39 15.86 -29.65
C ASN A 305 4.05 17.03 -28.94
#